data_AF-A0A1B4XH61-F1
#
_entry.id   AF-A0A1B4XH61-F1
#
_cell.length_a   1.000
_cell.length_b   1.000
_cell.length_c   1.000
_cell.angle_alpha   90.00
_cell.angle_beta   90.00
_cell.angle_gamma   90.00
#
_symmetry.space_group_name_H-M   'P 1'
#
loop_
_entity.id
_entity.type
_entity.pdbx_description
1 polymer ?
#
loop_
_entity_poly.entity_id
_entity_poly.type
_entity_poly.pdbx_seq_one_letter_code
_entity_poly.pdbx_strand_id
1 'polypeptide(L)' 'MLYYAAVFFVIAIIAGIFGFGGIAAGAAEIARILFFIFIVIFLVSLIMGLGKGKWRS' A
#
# COMPACT_ATOMS: atom_id res chain seq x y z
N MET A 1 -10.31 -27.06 -11.29
CA MET A 1 -10.06 -25.67 -10.83
C MET A 1 -9.41 -25.60 -9.44
N LEU A 2 -9.90 -26.33 -8.42
CA LEU A 2 -9.26 -26.36 -7.08
C LEU A 2 -7.78 -26.82 -7.05
N TYR A 3 -7.39 -27.76 -7.93
CA TYR A 3 -6.01 -28.25 -7.99
C TYR A 3 -5.01 -27.13 -8.33
N TYR A 4 -5.30 -26.34 -9.38
CA TYR A 4 -4.45 -25.20 -9.73
C TYR A 4 -4.41 -24.16 -8.61
N ALA A 5 -5.53 -23.87 -7.95
CA ALA A 5 -5.55 -22.94 -6.81
C ALA A 5 -4.66 -23.42 -5.65
N ALA A 6 -4.69 -24.73 -5.32
CA ALA A 6 -3.82 -25.32 -4.30
C ALA A 6 -2.34 -25.28 -4.71
N VAL A 7 -2.03 -25.51 -5.98
CA VAL A 7 -0.65 -25.43 -6.51
C VAL A 7 -0.13 -23.99 -6.44
N PHE A 8 -0.90 -23.00 -6.88
CA PHE A 8 -0.53 -21.59 -6.76
C PHE A 8 -0.36 -21.14 -5.31
N PHE A 9 -1.19 -21.66 -4.40
CA PHE A 9 -1.10 -21.39 -2.97
C PHE A 9 0.23 -21.87 -2.37
N VAL A 10 0.66 -23.10 -2.72
CA VAL A 10 1.95 -23.64 -2.26
C VAL A 10 3.12 -22.83 -2.86
N ILE A 11 3.04 -22.47 -4.15
CA ILE A 11 4.05 -21.63 -4.80
C ILE A 11 4.18 -20.27 -4.11
N ALA A 12 3.06 -19.64 -3.72
CA ALA A 12 3.06 -18.36 -3.03
C ALA A 12 3.75 -18.43 -1.65
N ILE A 13 3.55 -19.52 -0.90
CA ILE A 13 4.21 -19.73 0.40
C ILE A 13 5.71 -19.93 0.22
N ILE A 14 6.11 -20.79 -0.73
CA ILE A 14 7.54 -21.05 -1.03
C ILE A 14 8.20 -19.74 -1.48
N ALA A 15 7.60 -19.01 -2.42
CA ALA A 15 8.11 -17.71 -2.83
C ALA A 15 8.21 -16.75 -1.63
N GLY A 16 7.20 -16.73 -0.75
CA GLY A 16 7.15 -16.01 0.54
C GLY A 16 8.38 -16.23 1.40
N ILE A 17 8.72 -17.49 1.64
CA ILE A 17 9.81 -17.91 2.53
C ILE A 17 11.18 -17.69 1.87
N PHE A 18 11.31 -17.99 0.57
CA PHE A 18 12.61 -18.04 -0.11
C PHE A 18 13.01 -16.75 -0.84
N GLY A 19 12.06 -15.91 -1.28
CA GLY A 19 12.33 -14.85 -2.26
C GLY A 19 11.85 -13.45 -1.89
N PHE A 20 10.87 -13.32 -1.00
CA PHE A 20 10.29 -11.99 -0.71
C PHE A 20 11.06 -11.18 0.34
N GLY A 21 11.99 -11.76 1.10
CA GLY A 21 12.70 -11.02 2.15
C GLY A 21 13.49 -9.79 1.64
N GLY A 22 14.21 -9.93 0.52
CA GLY A 22 15.00 -8.85 -0.07
C GLY A 22 14.16 -7.78 -0.79
N ILE A 23 13.10 -8.19 -1.49
CA ILE A 23 12.18 -7.28 -2.19
C ILE A 23 11.30 -6.55 -1.18
N ALA A 24 10.87 -7.23 -0.10
CA ALA A 24 10.11 -6.60 0.98
C ALA A 24 10.90 -5.49 1.68
N ALA A 25 12.22 -5.66 1.86
CA ALA A 25 13.06 -4.60 2.41
C ALA A 25 13.12 -3.36 1.50
N GLY A 26 13.26 -3.54 0.18
CA GLY A 26 13.24 -2.44 -0.78
C GLY A 26 11.85 -1.79 -0.93
N ALA A 27 10.81 -2.60 -0.98
CA ALA A 27 9.42 -2.15 -1.05
C ALA A 27 8.98 -1.41 0.23
N ALA A 28 9.49 -1.81 1.40
CA ALA A 28 9.22 -1.14 2.67
C ALA A 28 9.75 0.30 2.67
N GLU A 29 10.91 0.55 2.07
CA GLU A 29 11.44 1.91 1.91
C GLU A 29 10.57 2.77 0.99
N ILE A 30 10.20 2.24 -0.18
CA ILE A 30 9.34 2.95 -1.13
C ILE A 30 7.97 3.25 -0.51
N ALA A 31 7.40 2.30 0.23
CA ALA A 31 6.12 2.47 0.93
C ALA A 31 6.17 3.60 1.98
N ARG A 32 7.27 3.74 2.72
CA ARG A 32 7.44 4.84 3.68
C ARG A 32 7.41 6.20 3.00
N ILE A 33 8.15 6.36 1.90
CA ILE A 33 8.20 7.62 1.14
C ILE A 33 6.79 7.99 0.64
N LEU A 34 6.08 7.03 0.05
CA LEU A 34 4.70 7.24 -0.43
C LEU A 34 3.73 7.57 0.71
N PHE A 35 3.87 6.92 1.86
CA PHE A 35 3.04 7.18 3.04
C PHE A 35 3.22 8.61 3.55
N PHE A 36 4.46 9.12 3.59
CA PHE A 36 4.71 10.52 3.97
C PHE A 36 4.12 11.50 2.95
N ILE A 37 4.29 11.26 1.65
CA ILE A 37 3.67 12.08 0.60
C ILE A 37 2.16 12.08 0.74
N PHE A 38 1.56 10.90 0.96
CA PHE A 38 0.12 10.77 1.17
C PHE A 38 -0.34 11.57 2.39
N ILE A 39 0.38 11.53 3.52
CA ILE A 39 0.04 12.32 4.70
C ILE A 39 0.10 13.82 4.40
N VAL A 40 1.14 14.31 3.72
CA VAL A 40 1.26 15.73 3.38
C VAL A 40 0.08 16.17 2.51
N ILE A 41 -0.22 15.42 1.45
CA ILE A 41 -1.34 15.72 0.55
C ILE A 41 -2.68 15.60 1.29
N PHE A 42 -2.83 14.58 2.13
CA PHE A 42 -4.04 14.37 2.93
C PHE A 42 -4.28 15.54 3.89
N LEU A 43 -3.25 16.02 4.59
CA LEU A 43 -3.36 17.17 5.47
C LEU A 43 -3.69 18.46 4.69
N VAL A 44 -3.02 18.69 3.56
CA VAL A 44 -3.34 19.85 2.70
C VAL A 44 -4.78 19.77 2.20
N SER A 45 -5.19 18.61 1.69
CA SER A 45 -6.54 18.35 1.21
C SER A 45 -7.58 18.47 2.32
N LEU A 46 -7.27 18.00 3.54
CA LEU A 46 -8.12 18.10 4.71
C LEU A 46 -8.31 19.56 5.12
N ILE A 47 -7.24 20.35 5.17
CA ILE A 47 -7.30 21.79 5.49
C ILE A 47 -8.07 22.56 4.41
N MET A 48 -7.81 22.28 3.13
CA MET A 48 -8.53 22.88 2.01
C MET A 48 -10.01 22.45 1.97
N GLY A 49 -10.30 21.21 2.32
CA GLY A 49 -11.63 20.61 2.38
C GLY A 49 -12.46 21.14 3.55
N LEU A 50 -11.88 21.21 4.75
CA LEU A 50 -12.50 21.85 5.91
C LEU A 50 -12.76 23.34 5.65
N GLY A 51 -11.83 24.03 4.97
CA GLY A 51 -12.00 25.43 4.58
C GLY A 51 -13.12 25.65 3.56
N LYS A 52 -13.34 24.70 2.63
CA LYS A 52 -14.44 24.74 1.64
C LYS A 52 -15.78 24.23 2.18
N GLY A 53 -15.81 23.54 3.32
CA GLY A 53 -17.03 23.04 3.97
C GLY A 53 -18.01 24.11 4.43
N LYS A 54 -17.64 25.41 4.40
CA LYS A 54 -18.54 26.53 4.72
C LYS A 54 -18.96 27.41 3.53
N TRP A 55 -18.68 27.01 2.29
CA TRP A 55 -18.94 27.84 1.10
C TRP A 55 -19.83 27.15 0.05
N ARG A 56 -20.78 26.32 0.50
CA ARG A 56 -21.84 25.79 -0.37
C ARG A 56 -23.20 25.86 0.33
N SER A 57 -23.79 27.05 0.20
CA SER A 57 -25.19 27.44 0.45
C SER A 57 -25.68 27.50 1.89
#